data_AF-A0A7K2XHB2-F1
#
_entry.id   AF-A0A7K2XHB2-F1
#
_cell.length_a   1.000
_cell.length_b   1.000
_cell.length_c   1.000
_cell.angle_alpha   90.00
_cell.angle_beta   90.00
_cell.angle_gamma   90.00
#
_symmetry.space_group_name_H-M   'P 1'
#
loop_
_entity.id
_entity.type
_entity.pdbx_description
1 polymer ?
#
loop_
_entity_poly.entity_id
_entity_poly.type
_entity_poly.pdbx_seq_one_letter_code
_entity_poly.pdbx_strand_id
1 'polypeptide(L)'
;MAADVPTRPSLRERKKAKTRAAIRRATYRLAAEHGWEAATTERIAAAAEVSPSTVVRYFPVREDILLTDEEDDLLEARLRARPAGEDPLESLRAVLLEAVRTALAEEPEETRLRARLMVEIPAVRARLTETTAETGRRLTRVLADRTGRAPDALEVRVFTAAVLGALRETTVHWAEHGRTDDLVSLLDRTLDTLKGGPALPRHSHE
;
A
#
# COMPACT_ATOMS: atom_id res chain seq x y z
N MET A 1 -8.53 32.10 -12.26
CA MET A 1 -8.48 31.42 -10.95
C MET A 1 -7.09 30.83 -10.82
N ALA A 2 -6.28 31.36 -9.90
CA ALA A 2 -4.86 31.04 -9.79
C ALA A 2 -4.69 29.59 -9.30
N ALA A 3 -3.89 28.83 -10.04
CA ALA A 3 -3.48 27.48 -9.68
C ALA A 3 -2.67 27.51 -8.38
N ASP A 4 -3.09 26.70 -7.41
CA ASP A 4 -2.34 26.42 -6.19
C ASP A 4 -1.08 25.61 -6.57
N VAL A 5 0.09 26.27 -6.51
CA VAL A 5 1.38 25.64 -6.78
C VAL A 5 1.75 24.80 -5.57
N PRO A 6 2.16 23.52 -5.71
CA PRO A 6 2.51 22.69 -4.57
C PRO A 6 3.64 23.35 -3.77
N THR A 7 3.32 23.73 -2.54
CA THR A 7 4.25 24.43 -1.64
C THR A 7 5.39 23.47 -1.31
N ARG A 8 6.64 23.87 -1.62
CA ARG A 8 7.82 23.04 -1.31
C ARG A 8 7.81 22.66 0.17
N PRO A 9 8.06 21.38 0.52
CA PRO A 9 7.99 20.92 1.90
C PRO A 9 8.94 21.72 2.78
N SER A 10 8.43 22.15 3.93
CA SER A 10 9.17 22.87 4.95
C SER A 10 10.41 22.09 5.38
N LEU A 11 11.42 22.79 5.92
CA LEU A 11 12.62 22.15 6.48
C LEU A 11 12.25 21.07 7.51
N ARG A 12 11.16 21.29 8.26
CA ARG A 12 10.63 20.35 9.25
C ARG A 12 10.08 19.08 8.59
N GLU A 13 9.29 19.19 7.54
CA GLU A 13 8.75 18.04 6.78
C GLU A 13 9.87 17.25 6.10
N ARG A 14 10.85 17.94 5.51
CA ARG A 14 12.02 17.28 4.92
C ARG A 14 12.85 16.52 5.96
N LYS A 15 13.08 17.12 7.13
CA LYS A 15 13.75 16.43 8.25
C LYS A 15 12.94 15.23 8.73
N LYS A 16 11.61 15.39 8.83
CA LYS A 16 10.67 14.32 9.21
C LYS A 16 10.76 13.12 8.26
N ALA A 17 10.65 13.35 6.96
CA ALA A 17 10.75 12.31 5.93
C ALA A 17 12.14 11.62 5.94
N LYS A 18 13.23 12.40 6.05
CA LYS A 18 14.58 11.85 6.13
C LYS A 18 14.76 10.93 7.35
N THR A 19 14.25 11.30 8.52
CA THR A 19 14.31 10.46 9.71
C THR A 19 13.48 9.19 9.53
N ARG A 20 12.25 9.28 8.99
CA ARG A 20 11.39 8.12 8.71
C ARG A 20 12.09 7.13 7.77
N ALA A 21 12.69 7.62 6.69
CA ALA A 21 13.44 6.82 5.72
C ALA A 21 14.71 6.16 6.33
N ALA A 22 15.42 6.85 7.22
CA ALA A 22 16.59 6.29 7.90
C ALA A 22 16.23 5.11 8.81
N ILE A 23 15.15 5.25 9.60
CA ILE A 23 14.62 4.19 10.46
C ILE A 23 14.17 2.98 9.61
N ARG A 24 13.49 3.24 8.49
CA ARG A 24 13.05 2.20 7.55
C ARG A 24 14.23 1.40 7.00
N ARG A 25 15.20 2.10 6.40
CA ARG A 25 16.41 1.47 5.84
C ARG A 25 17.17 0.63 6.87
N ALA A 26 17.31 1.15 8.10
CA ALA A 26 17.95 0.42 9.18
C ALA A 26 17.20 -0.87 9.53
N THR A 27 15.87 -0.81 9.56
CA THR A 27 15.00 -1.96 9.85
C THR A 27 15.08 -3.02 8.76
N TYR A 28 14.95 -2.63 7.49
CA TYR A 28 15.08 -3.56 6.36
C TYR A 28 16.44 -4.24 6.33
N ARG A 29 17.52 -3.49 6.56
CA ARG A 29 18.88 -4.05 6.63
C ARG A 29 19.01 -5.07 7.76
N LEU A 30 18.61 -4.72 8.99
CA LEU A 30 18.67 -5.63 10.14
C LEU A 30 17.82 -6.89 9.91
N ALA A 31 16.62 -6.73 9.38
CA ALA A 31 15.72 -7.85 9.11
C ALA A 31 16.22 -8.75 7.98
N ALA A 32 16.90 -8.20 6.98
CA ALA A 32 17.53 -8.96 5.90
C ALA A 32 18.77 -9.73 6.37
N GLU A 33 19.63 -9.11 7.17
CA GLU A 33 20.92 -9.69 7.59
C GLU A 33 20.80 -10.63 8.80
N HIS A 34 19.87 -10.36 9.71
CA HIS A 34 19.79 -11.03 11.01
C HIS A 34 18.41 -11.58 11.34
N GLY A 35 17.46 -11.51 10.41
CA GLY A 35 16.07 -11.93 10.60
C GLY A 35 15.22 -10.88 11.32
N TRP A 36 13.89 -11.07 11.27
CA TRP A 36 12.95 -10.12 11.85
C TRP A 36 13.22 -9.90 13.34
N GLU A 37 13.31 -10.93 14.18
CA GLU A 37 13.52 -10.76 15.63
C GLU A 37 14.71 -9.84 16.01
N ALA A 38 15.76 -9.82 15.19
CA ALA A 38 16.95 -9.00 15.42
C ALA A 38 16.74 -7.48 15.24
N ALA A 39 15.71 -7.06 14.50
CA ALA A 39 15.44 -5.63 14.27
C ALA A 39 14.62 -5.02 15.43
N THR A 40 15.16 -5.04 16.65
CA THR A 40 14.54 -4.42 17.82
C THR A 40 14.60 -2.89 17.74
N THR A 41 13.73 -2.19 18.47
CA THR A 41 13.68 -0.72 18.53
C THR A 41 15.05 -0.11 18.87
N GLU A 42 15.79 -0.71 19.80
CA GLU A 42 17.11 -0.25 20.25
C GLU A 42 18.15 -0.40 19.13
N ARG A 43 18.15 -1.55 18.45
CA ARG A 43 19.08 -1.81 17.34
C ARG A 43 18.77 -0.95 16.13
N ILE A 44 17.49 -0.77 15.81
CA ILE A 44 17.03 0.13 14.76
C ILE A 44 17.46 1.56 15.07
N ALA A 45 17.23 2.03 16.30
CA ALA A 45 17.58 3.37 16.73
C ALA A 45 19.09 3.62 16.61
N ALA A 46 19.91 2.69 17.10
CA ALA A 46 21.37 2.75 16.97
C ALA A 46 21.80 2.78 15.48
N ALA A 47 21.23 1.90 14.65
CA ALA A 47 21.56 1.78 13.24
C ALA A 47 21.05 2.96 12.37
N ALA A 48 20.06 3.71 12.85
CA ALA A 48 19.51 4.90 12.21
C ALA A 48 20.02 6.22 12.84
N GLU A 49 20.92 6.15 13.83
CA GLU A 49 21.50 7.29 14.55
C GLU A 49 20.43 8.19 15.20
N VAL A 50 19.42 7.58 15.81
CA VAL A 50 18.35 8.27 16.55
C VAL A 50 18.12 7.65 17.92
N SER A 51 17.33 8.29 18.78
CA SER A 51 16.91 7.69 20.05
C SER A 51 15.82 6.62 19.85
N PRO A 52 15.72 5.60 20.73
CA PRO A 52 14.60 4.66 20.72
C PRO A 52 13.23 5.37 20.83
N SER A 53 13.15 6.43 21.63
CA SER A 53 11.94 7.27 21.73
C SER A 53 11.59 7.96 20.41
N THR A 54 12.58 8.26 19.56
CA THR A 54 12.34 8.79 18.22
C THR A 54 11.73 7.71 17.33
N VAL A 55 12.23 6.47 17.37
CA VAL A 55 11.64 5.35 16.62
C VAL A 55 10.18 5.15 16.98
N VAL A 56 9.86 4.99 18.28
CA VAL A 56 8.48 4.79 18.76
C VAL A 56 7.56 5.96 18.41
N ARG A 57 8.09 7.20 18.43
CA ARG A 57 7.31 8.38 18.02
C ARG A 57 6.92 8.34 16.54
N TYR A 58 7.78 7.82 15.67
CA TYR A 58 7.51 7.69 14.24
C TYR A 58 6.71 6.44 13.89
N PHE A 59 6.93 5.36 14.63
CA PHE A 59 6.37 4.04 14.40
C PHE A 59 5.96 3.43 15.75
N PRO A 60 4.69 3.64 16.17
CA PRO A 60 4.20 3.15 17.46
C PRO A 60 4.30 1.64 17.61
N VAL A 61 4.05 0.90 16.52
CA VAL A 61 4.34 -0.53 16.42
C VAL A 61 5.44 -0.80 15.41
N ARG A 62 6.22 -1.85 15.64
CA ARG A 62 7.43 -2.14 14.86
C ARG A 62 7.10 -2.53 13.42
N GLU A 63 5.97 -3.20 13.25
CA GLU A 63 5.40 -3.60 11.97
C GLU A 63 5.07 -2.39 11.09
N ASP A 64 4.77 -1.21 11.67
CA ASP A 64 4.49 0.02 10.91
C ASP A 64 5.70 0.47 10.08
N ILE A 65 6.90 0.07 10.47
CA ILE A 65 8.12 0.42 9.74
C ILE A 65 8.14 -0.24 8.35
N LEU A 66 7.47 -1.39 8.20
CA LEU A 66 7.31 -2.08 6.93
C LEU A 66 6.25 -1.42 6.03
N LEU A 67 5.54 -0.41 6.56
CA LEU A 67 4.42 0.26 5.90
C LEU A 67 4.79 1.67 5.43
N THR A 68 4.20 2.05 4.31
CA THR A 68 4.48 3.29 3.61
C THR A 68 3.22 4.17 3.60
N ASP A 69 3.08 5.02 4.63
CA ASP A 69 1.96 5.99 4.72
C ASP A 69 1.92 6.95 3.49
N GLU A 70 3.08 7.20 2.89
CA GLU A 70 3.23 8.06 1.70
C GLU A 70 2.65 7.42 0.43
N GLU A 71 2.49 6.08 0.40
CA GLU A 71 1.89 5.38 -0.74
C GLU A 71 0.38 5.58 -0.81
N ASP A 72 -0.30 5.69 0.33
CA ASP A 72 -1.77 5.82 0.38
C ASP A 72 -2.26 7.12 -0.27
N ASP A 73 -1.64 8.26 0.05
CA ASP A 73 -1.99 9.56 -0.53
C ASP A 73 -1.70 9.57 -2.04
N LEU A 74 -0.60 8.93 -2.46
CA LEU A 74 -0.23 8.80 -3.87
C LEU A 74 -1.20 7.90 -4.64
N LEU A 75 -1.61 6.77 -4.07
CA LEU A 75 -2.62 5.86 -4.65
C LEU A 75 -3.95 6.58 -4.81
N GLU A 76 -4.39 7.32 -3.79
CA GLU A 76 -5.62 8.10 -3.82
C GLU A 76 -5.56 9.19 -4.91
N ALA A 77 -4.45 9.92 -5.00
CA ALA A 77 -4.23 10.93 -6.03
C ALA A 77 -4.19 10.34 -7.45
N ARG A 78 -3.47 9.22 -7.65
CA ARG A 78 -3.43 8.50 -8.94
C ARG A 78 -4.81 8.02 -9.36
N LEU A 79 -5.60 7.50 -8.44
CA LEU A 79 -6.96 7.04 -8.72
C LEU A 79 -7.88 8.21 -9.09
N ARG A 80 -7.75 9.36 -8.42
CA ARG A 80 -8.49 10.58 -8.80
C ARG A 80 -8.09 11.12 -10.17
N ALA A 81 -6.83 10.97 -10.55
CA ALA A 81 -6.32 11.42 -11.85
C ALA A 81 -6.76 10.53 -13.03
N ARG A 82 -7.38 9.36 -12.78
CA ARG A 82 -7.90 8.49 -13.84
C ARG A 82 -9.06 9.16 -14.61
N PRO A 83 -9.21 8.91 -15.93
CA PRO A 83 -10.27 9.52 -16.73
C PRO A 83 -11.67 9.36 -16.13
N ALA A 84 -12.48 10.42 -16.17
CA ALA A 84 -13.87 10.35 -15.77
C ALA A 84 -14.64 9.40 -16.71
N GLY A 85 -15.35 8.41 -16.16
CA GLY A 85 -16.09 7.41 -16.94
C GLY A 85 -15.31 6.15 -17.34
N GLU A 86 -14.02 6.05 -16.98
CA GLU A 86 -13.30 4.78 -17.04
C GLU A 86 -13.92 3.77 -16.07
N ASP A 87 -13.96 2.50 -16.49
CA ASP A 87 -14.44 1.41 -15.66
C ASP A 87 -13.71 1.37 -14.29
N PRO A 88 -14.42 1.26 -13.16
CA PRO A 88 -13.80 1.26 -11.84
C PRO A 88 -12.71 0.20 -11.64
N LEU A 89 -12.85 -0.99 -12.25
CA LEU A 89 -11.85 -2.05 -12.17
C LEU A 89 -10.62 -1.68 -12.98
N GLU A 90 -10.79 -1.13 -14.18
CA GLU A 90 -9.66 -0.67 -15.00
C GLU A 90 -8.90 0.48 -14.33
N SER A 91 -9.61 1.44 -13.73
CA SER A 91 -9.00 2.52 -12.95
C SER A 91 -8.17 1.98 -11.78
N LEU A 92 -8.73 1.07 -10.98
CA LEU A 92 -8.04 0.53 -9.82
C LEU A 92 -6.90 -0.43 -10.22
N ARG A 93 -7.11 -1.27 -11.24
CA ARG A 93 -6.10 -2.14 -11.86
C ARG A 93 -4.88 -1.34 -12.28
N ALA A 94 -5.07 -0.26 -13.03
CA ALA A 94 -3.97 0.57 -13.50
C ALA A 94 -3.13 1.13 -12.34
N VAL A 95 -3.80 1.65 -11.30
CA VAL A 95 -3.15 2.24 -10.13
C VAL A 95 -2.38 1.19 -9.33
N LEU A 96 -2.96 0.02 -9.09
CA LEU A 96 -2.30 -1.04 -8.33
C LEU A 96 -1.12 -1.66 -9.09
N LEU A 97 -1.26 -1.92 -10.39
CA LEU A 97 -0.16 -2.44 -11.21
C LEU A 97 1.00 -1.44 -11.29
N GLU A 98 0.71 -0.14 -11.41
CA GLU A 98 1.74 0.89 -11.36
C GLU A 98 2.46 0.90 -10.00
N ALA A 99 1.71 0.86 -8.90
CA ALA A 99 2.29 0.84 -7.56
C ALA A 99 3.22 -0.38 -7.34
N VAL A 100 2.78 -1.58 -7.75
CA VAL A 100 3.60 -2.79 -7.66
C VAL A 100 4.84 -2.70 -8.55
N ARG A 101 4.71 -2.19 -9.79
CA ARG A 101 5.86 -1.97 -10.69
C ARG A 101 6.88 -0.99 -10.08
N THR A 102 6.41 0.14 -9.54
CA THR A 102 7.29 1.12 -8.89
C THR A 102 8.00 0.50 -7.70
N ALA A 103 7.29 -0.20 -6.82
CA ALA A 103 7.88 -0.85 -5.65
C ALA A 103 8.95 -1.89 -6.04
N LEU A 104 8.69 -2.71 -7.07
CA LEU A 104 9.66 -3.68 -7.58
C LEU A 104 10.87 -3.04 -8.28
N ALA A 105 10.70 -1.85 -8.88
CA ALA A 105 11.78 -1.15 -9.58
C ALA A 105 12.67 -0.36 -8.62
N GLU A 106 12.07 0.34 -7.65
CA GLU A 106 12.78 1.25 -6.75
C GLU A 106 13.29 0.52 -5.50
N GLU A 107 12.50 -0.41 -4.95
CA GLU A 107 12.76 -1.06 -3.67
C GLU A 107 12.52 -2.59 -3.74
N PRO A 108 13.19 -3.32 -4.66
CA PRO A 108 12.94 -4.74 -4.90
C PRO A 108 13.16 -5.62 -3.67
N GLU A 109 14.23 -5.38 -2.92
CA GLU A 109 14.55 -6.16 -1.72
C GLU A 109 13.58 -5.88 -0.57
N GLU A 110 13.13 -4.61 -0.42
CA GLU A 110 12.11 -4.27 0.58
C GLU A 110 10.78 -4.96 0.24
N THR A 111 10.39 -4.95 -1.05
CA THR A 111 9.18 -5.65 -1.53
C THR A 111 9.25 -7.16 -1.26
N ARG A 112 10.38 -7.81 -1.59
CA ARG A 112 10.59 -9.25 -1.35
C ARG A 112 10.60 -9.61 0.13
N LEU A 113 11.22 -8.76 0.96
CA LEU A 113 11.26 -8.94 2.41
C LEU A 113 9.86 -8.80 3.01
N ARG A 114 9.13 -7.74 2.65
CA ARG A 114 7.76 -7.50 3.14
C ARG A 114 6.84 -8.68 2.78
N ALA A 115 6.91 -9.15 1.54
CA ALA A 115 6.13 -10.31 1.10
C ALA A 115 6.48 -11.59 1.90
N ARG A 116 7.78 -11.82 2.18
CA ARG A 116 8.24 -12.93 3.02
C ARG A 116 7.72 -12.83 4.45
N LEU A 117 7.89 -11.67 5.08
CA LEU A 117 7.48 -11.43 6.47
C LEU A 117 5.96 -11.54 6.64
N MET A 118 5.18 -11.19 5.62
CA MET A 118 3.73 -11.38 5.62
C MET A 118 3.34 -12.88 5.69
N VAL A 119 4.15 -13.76 5.10
CA VAL A 119 3.96 -15.21 5.19
C VAL A 119 4.50 -15.75 6.52
N GLU A 120 5.70 -15.34 6.94
CA GLU A 120 6.40 -15.94 8.08
C GLU A 120 5.93 -15.41 9.45
N ILE A 121 5.52 -14.15 9.55
CA ILE A 121 5.31 -13.46 10.83
C ILE A 121 3.83 -13.07 11.00
N PRO A 122 3.09 -13.72 11.93
CA PRO A 122 1.66 -13.44 12.14
C PRO A 122 1.36 -11.98 12.49
N ALA A 123 2.20 -11.32 13.29
CA ALA A 123 2.03 -9.92 13.68
C ALA A 123 2.11 -8.98 12.46
N VAL A 124 3.09 -9.20 11.58
CA VAL A 124 3.24 -8.44 10.33
C VAL A 124 2.04 -8.67 9.42
N ARG A 125 1.58 -9.92 9.29
CA ARG A 125 0.38 -10.25 8.51
C ARG A 125 -0.87 -9.55 9.04
N ALA A 126 -1.09 -9.58 10.35
CA ALA A 126 -2.22 -8.91 10.99
C ALA A 126 -2.20 -7.41 10.71
N ARG A 127 -1.03 -6.77 10.92
CA ARG A 127 -0.88 -5.33 10.71
C ARG A 127 -1.07 -4.91 9.25
N LEU A 128 -0.50 -5.64 8.30
CA LEU A 128 -0.71 -5.40 6.86
C LEU A 128 -2.19 -5.52 6.46
N THR A 129 -2.93 -6.45 7.09
CA THR A 129 -4.38 -6.59 6.85
C THR A 129 -5.14 -5.35 7.30
N GLU A 130 -4.82 -4.85 8.49
CA GLU A 130 -5.44 -3.67 9.07
C GLU A 130 -5.16 -2.42 8.22
N THR A 131 -3.91 -2.20 7.83
CA THR A 131 -3.53 -1.08 6.96
C THR A 131 -4.14 -1.19 5.57
N THR A 132 -4.17 -2.39 4.97
CA THR A 132 -4.87 -2.59 3.69
C THR A 132 -6.35 -2.21 3.80
N ALA A 133 -6.99 -2.48 4.94
CA ALA A 133 -8.36 -2.06 5.18
C ALA A 133 -8.50 -0.53 5.34
N GLU A 134 -7.49 0.15 5.91
CA GLU A 134 -7.42 1.62 5.97
C GLU A 134 -7.28 2.25 4.58
N THR A 135 -6.33 1.77 3.78
CA THR A 135 -6.17 2.14 2.37
C THR A 135 -7.46 1.89 1.59
N GLY A 136 -8.09 0.73 1.82
CA GLY A 136 -9.38 0.38 1.21
C GLY A 136 -10.48 1.40 1.50
N ARG A 137 -10.56 1.95 2.72
CA ARG A 137 -11.53 3.00 3.05
C ARG A 137 -11.26 4.31 2.31
N ARG A 138 -10.00 4.64 2.04
CA ARG A 138 -9.62 5.82 1.23
C ARG A 138 -10.03 5.64 -0.23
N LEU A 139 -9.66 4.50 -0.82
CA LEU A 139 -9.97 4.20 -2.22
C LEU A 139 -11.49 4.03 -2.45
N THR A 140 -12.21 3.44 -1.49
CA THR A 140 -13.68 3.34 -1.52
C THR A 140 -14.33 4.71 -1.68
N ARG A 141 -13.85 5.73 -0.95
CA ARG A 141 -14.39 7.10 -1.07
C ARG A 141 -14.21 7.67 -2.47
N VAL A 142 -13.02 7.51 -3.04
CA VAL A 142 -12.74 7.96 -4.41
C VAL A 142 -13.62 7.24 -5.43
N LEU A 143 -13.82 5.93 -5.28
CA LEU A 143 -14.66 5.14 -6.18
C LEU A 143 -16.15 5.47 -6.03
N ALA A 144 -16.61 5.76 -4.80
CA ALA A 144 -17.98 6.21 -4.55
C ALA A 144 -18.26 7.52 -5.31
N ASP A 145 -17.37 8.51 -5.20
CA ASP A 145 -17.47 9.77 -5.94
C ASP A 145 -17.49 9.55 -7.45
N ARG A 146 -16.60 8.68 -7.97
CA ARG A 146 -16.52 8.36 -9.41
C ARG A 146 -17.75 7.62 -9.96
N THR A 147 -18.44 6.86 -9.10
CA THR A 147 -19.60 6.06 -9.50
C THR A 147 -20.93 6.72 -9.14
N GLY A 148 -20.91 7.91 -8.55
CA GLY A 148 -22.12 8.62 -8.10
C GLY A 148 -22.84 7.91 -6.94
N ARG A 149 -22.10 7.16 -6.11
CA ARG A 149 -22.64 6.37 -5.01
C ARG A 149 -22.30 6.98 -3.65
N ALA A 150 -23.04 6.57 -2.63
CA ALA A 150 -22.71 6.92 -1.25
C ALA A 150 -21.37 6.27 -0.82
N PRO A 151 -20.52 6.96 -0.04
CA PRO A 151 -19.24 6.42 0.44
C PRO A 151 -19.34 5.14 1.29
N ASP A 152 -20.50 4.87 1.89
CA ASP A 152 -20.80 3.70 2.71
C ASP A 152 -21.56 2.60 1.95
N ALA A 153 -21.87 2.82 0.66
CA ALA A 153 -22.55 1.85 -0.20
C ALA A 153 -21.81 0.50 -0.18
N LEU A 154 -22.54 -0.56 0.17
CA LEU A 154 -21.98 -1.89 0.38
C LEU A 154 -21.24 -2.39 -0.85
N GLU A 155 -21.76 -2.14 -2.05
CA GLU A 155 -21.19 -2.62 -3.30
C GLU A 155 -19.82 -2.00 -3.57
N VAL A 156 -19.63 -0.70 -3.28
CA VAL A 156 -18.33 -0.02 -3.47
C VAL A 156 -17.32 -0.55 -2.47
N ARG A 157 -17.75 -0.80 -1.22
CA ARG A 157 -16.92 -1.39 -0.16
C ARG A 157 -16.49 -2.81 -0.51
N VAL A 158 -17.42 -3.66 -0.94
CA VAL A 158 -17.16 -5.05 -1.34
C VAL A 158 -16.25 -5.09 -2.57
N PHE A 159 -16.53 -4.27 -3.58
CA PHE A 159 -15.69 -4.16 -4.76
C PHE A 159 -14.25 -3.77 -4.42
N THR A 160 -14.06 -2.70 -3.64
CA THR A 160 -12.73 -2.25 -3.21
C THR A 160 -12.02 -3.32 -2.38
N ALA A 161 -12.72 -3.96 -1.45
CA ALA A 161 -12.16 -5.03 -0.64
C ALA A 161 -11.75 -6.26 -1.46
N ALA A 162 -12.54 -6.64 -2.48
CA ALA A 162 -12.22 -7.76 -3.37
C ALA A 162 -10.94 -7.49 -4.18
N VAL A 163 -10.80 -6.28 -4.72
CA VAL A 163 -9.60 -5.90 -5.50
C VAL A 163 -8.35 -5.84 -4.63
N LEU A 164 -8.44 -5.27 -3.43
CA LEU A 164 -7.31 -5.27 -2.48
C LEU A 164 -7.01 -6.68 -1.93
N GLY A 165 -8.03 -7.50 -1.77
CA GLY A 165 -7.90 -8.93 -1.45
C GLY A 165 -7.12 -9.67 -2.53
N ALA A 166 -7.43 -9.45 -3.81
CA ALA A 166 -6.66 -10.00 -4.92
C ALA A 166 -5.19 -9.59 -4.85
N LEU A 167 -4.88 -8.30 -4.67
CA LEU A 167 -3.49 -7.83 -4.50
C LEU A 167 -2.76 -8.57 -3.37
N ARG A 168 -3.41 -8.70 -2.21
CA ARG A 168 -2.86 -9.37 -1.05
C ARG A 168 -2.59 -10.84 -1.34
N GLU A 169 -3.59 -11.59 -1.81
CA GLU A 169 -3.48 -13.02 -2.04
C GLU A 169 -2.48 -13.35 -3.16
N THR A 170 -2.43 -12.53 -4.21
CA THR A 170 -1.37 -12.59 -5.23
C THR A 170 0.02 -12.43 -4.59
N THR A 171 0.19 -11.47 -3.69
CA THR A 171 1.49 -11.22 -3.02
C THR A 171 1.87 -12.36 -2.07
N VAL A 172 0.91 -12.92 -1.32
CA VAL A 172 1.11 -14.10 -0.47
C VAL A 172 1.51 -15.30 -1.32
N HIS A 173 0.72 -15.61 -2.36
CA HIS A 173 1.00 -16.71 -3.28
C HIS A 173 2.38 -16.60 -3.90
N TRP A 174 2.74 -15.41 -4.39
CA TRP A 174 4.06 -15.14 -4.95
C TRP A 174 5.19 -15.38 -3.94
N ALA A 175 5.00 -15.00 -2.67
CA ALA A 175 5.97 -15.23 -1.61
C ALA A 175 6.12 -16.71 -1.25
N GLU A 176 5.02 -17.46 -1.17
CA GLU A 176 5.00 -18.89 -0.86
C GLU A 176 5.65 -19.75 -1.96
N HIS A 177 5.53 -19.33 -3.23
CA HIS A 177 6.06 -20.05 -4.39
C HIS A 177 7.46 -19.56 -4.80
N GLY A 178 8.25 -19.09 -3.82
CA GLY A 178 9.67 -18.78 -4.03
C GLY A 178 9.94 -17.51 -4.85
N ARG A 179 8.91 -16.73 -5.20
CA ARG A 179 9.02 -15.46 -5.96
C ARG A 179 9.63 -15.62 -7.35
N THR A 180 9.43 -16.78 -7.99
CA THR A 180 9.97 -17.08 -9.33
C THR A 180 9.17 -16.43 -10.45
N ASP A 181 7.87 -16.24 -10.22
CA ASP A 181 6.97 -15.63 -11.19
C ASP A 181 7.05 -14.10 -11.17
N ASP A 182 6.66 -13.47 -12.28
CA ASP A 182 6.49 -12.02 -12.34
C ASP A 182 5.23 -11.61 -11.58
N LEU A 183 5.42 -10.94 -10.43
CA LEU A 183 4.33 -10.51 -9.55
C LEU A 183 3.33 -9.59 -10.27
N VAL A 184 3.79 -8.75 -11.19
CA VAL A 184 2.93 -7.83 -11.95
C VAL A 184 1.99 -8.63 -12.86
N SER A 185 2.51 -9.58 -13.62
CA SER A 185 1.73 -10.47 -14.48
C SER A 185 0.78 -11.36 -13.66
N LEU A 186 1.22 -11.85 -12.51
CA LEU A 186 0.37 -12.63 -11.62
C LEU A 186 -0.81 -11.79 -11.08
N LEU A 187 -0.54 -10.54 -10.68
CA LEU A 187 -1.57 -9.61 -10.23
C LEU A 187 -2.56 -9.30 -11.36
N ASP A 188 -2.07 -8.95 -12.55
CA ASP A 188 -2.92 -8.62 -13.70
C ASP A 188 -3.87 -9.78 -14.07
N ARG A 189 -3.32 -11.01 -14.10
CA ARG A 189 -4.12 -12.24 -14.28
C ARG A 189 -5.12 -12.47 -13.13
N THR A 190 -4.74 -12.19 -11.89
CA THR A 190 -5.64 -12.36 -10.74
C THR A 190 -6.80 -11.36 -10.83
N LEU A 191 -6.54 -10.12 -11.23
CA LEU A 191 -7.57 -9.10 -11.44
C LEU A 191 -8.53 -9.44 -12.59
N ASP A 192 -8.13 -10.32 -13.53
CA ASP A 192 -9.05 -10.85 -14.54
C ASP A 192 -10.16 -11.71 -13.93
N THR A 193 -9.93 -12.34 -12.78
CA THR A 193 -10.97 -13.13 -12.08
C THR A 193 -12.07 -12.24 -11.51
N LEU A 194 -11.80 -10.94 -11.35
CA LEU A 194 -12.75 -9.93 -10.91
C LEU A 194 -13.43 -9.20 -12.08
N LYS A 195 -13.07 -9.53 -13.34
CA LYS A 195 -13.77 -9.00 -14.52
C LYS A 195 -15.23 -9.46 -14.48
N GLY A 196 -16.13 -8.50 -14.66
CA GLY A 196 -17.56 -8.72 -14.44
C GLY A 196 -17.98 -8.56 -12.99
N GLY A 197 -17.18 -7.88 -12.15
CA GLY A 197 -17.59 -7.40 -10.81
C GLY A 197 -19.02 -6.85 -10.81
N PRO A 198 -19.72 -6.81 -9.65
CA PRO A 198 -21.19 -6.80 -9.60
C PRO A 198 -21.70 -5.79 -10.62
N ALA A 199 -22.28 -6.25 -11.72
CA ALA A 199 -22.70 -5.36 -12.79
C ALA A 199 -23.59 -4.30 -12.15
N LEU A 200 -23.07 -3.09 -11.91
CA LEU A 200 -23.78 -2.05 -11.20
C LEU A 200 -24.74 -1.51 -12.25
N PRO A 201 -26.04 -1.88 -12.22
CA PRO A 201 -26.96 -1.29 -13.17
C PRO A 201 -26.84 0.21 -12.99
N ARG A 202 -26.66 0.93 -14.10
CA ARG A 202 -26.89 2.38 -14.11
C ARG A 202 -28.27 2.53 -13.53
N HIS A 203 -28.41 3.24 -12.40
CA HIS A 203 -29.72 3.61 -11.91
C HIS A 203 -30.34 4.48 -12.99
N SER A 204 -31.16 3.86 -13.84
CA SER A 204 -32.16 4.56 -14.62
C SER A 204 -33.10 5.14 -13.58
N HIS A 205 -32.91 6.41 -13.25
CA HIS A 205 -33.99 7.19 -12.68
C HIS A 205 -35.06 7.32 -13.77
N GLU A 206 -36.07 6.47 -13.72
CA GLU A 206 -37.42 6.82 -14.18
C GLU A 206 -38.11 7.64 -13.08
#